data_AF-A0A6P0Z8Y8-F1
#
_entry.id   AF-A0A6P0Z8Y8-F1
#
_cell.length_a   1.000
_cell.length_b   1.000
_cell.length_c   1.000
_cell.angle_alpha   90.00
_cell.angle_beta   90.00
_cell.angle_gamma   90.00
#
_symmetry.space_group_name_H-M   'P 1'
#
loop_
_entity.id
_entity.type
_entity.pdbx_description
1 polymer ?
#
loop_
_entity_poly.entity_id
_entity_poly.type
_entity_poly.pdbx_seq_one_letter_code
_entity_poly.pdbx_strand_id
1 'polypeptide(L)'
;WLSCWWRPGLPRLHSGASSMVAFGASIMGFRIINYFARNTDNILIGRFQGAQALGVYSIAYRLLLMPIQQINIPITNVAIPVLSRLQDNPKKFTNYYYKALLLIASISMPIIGFLFADVDNLVRLFLGIKWIESINIFKLLAPAAFVGTIKVCLGWAFISLGHVNRQLWQGLVSSLVTVAGFFVGVHWGVSGVATAYSITEPIVVLASLTYCYQQTPMSLGGFFKHTRFPAISAIGASSGIMGINYFFNFSINLGLNIFLDLLIYSILYFTIWVIIPGGKESLHVVVATSKSIRRRKS
;
A
#
# COMPACT_ATOMS: atom_id res chain seq x y z
N TRP A 1 23.25 11.78 -27.76
CA TRP A 1 22.37 12.45 -28.74
C TRP A 1 23.07 12.75 -30.06
N LEU A 2 24.30 13.29 -30.08
CA LEU A 2 25.07 13.44 -31.33
C LEU A 2 25.59 12.12 -31.94
N SER A 3 25.69 11.04 -31.16
CA SER A 3 26.20 9.73 -31.62
C SER A 3 25.11 8.72 -31.99
N CYS A 4 23.82 9.08 -31.92
CA CYS A 4 22.71 8.21 -32.31
C CYS A 4 22.14 8.67 -33.66
N TRP A 5 22.03 7.75 -34.63
CA TRP A 5 21.45 8.02 -35.96
C TRP A 5 19.98 8.42 -35.92
N TRP A 6 19.24 8.02 -34.89
CA TRP A 6 17.85 8.40 -34.73
C TRP A 6 17.72 9.85 -34.24
N ARG A 7 17.03 10.69 -35.02
CA ARG A 7 16.66 12.07 -34.65
C ARG A 7 15.14 12.16 -34.42
N PRO A 8 14.68 12.71 -33.30
CA PRO A 8 13.25 12.92 -33.07
C PRO A 8 12.72 13.91 -34.11
N GLY A 9 11.77 13.45 -34.94
CA GLY A 9 11.05 14.28 -35.90
C GLY A 9 9.80 14.91 -35.28
N LEU A 10 9.16 15.82 -36.02
CA LEU A 10 7.88 16.41 -35.63
C LEU A 10 6.80 15.32 -35.45
N PRO A 11 5.86 15.48 -34.50
CA PRO A 11 4.77 14.51 -34.27
C PRO A 11 3.95 14.28 -35.55
N ARG A 12 3.77 13.02 -35.96
CA ARG A 12 2.94 12.65 -37.11
C ARG A 12 1.66 11.97 -36.63
N LEU A 13 0.49 12.52 -37.02
CA LEU A 13 -0.85 12.10 -36.60
C LEU A 13 -1.25 10.66 -37.03
N HIS A 14 -0.54 10.06 -37.99
CA HIS A 14 -0.85 8.72 -38.55
C HIS A 14 0.28 7.69 -38.37
N SER A 15 1.12 7.87 -37.34
CA SER A 15 2.30 7.03 -37.09
C SER A 15 2.01 5.65 -36.45
N GLY A 16 0.73 5.24 -36.36
CA GLY A 16 0.34 4.06 -35.57
C GLY A 16 0.44 4.27 -34.04
N ALA A 17 0.80 5.48 -33.60
CA ALA A 17 0.95 5.83 -32.18
C ALA A 17 -0.39 6.01 -31.44
N SER A 18 -1.54 5.98 -32.14
CA SER A 18 -2.85 6.21 -31.55
C SER A 18 -3.17 5.23 -30.42
N SER A 19 -2.76 3.96 -30.54
CA SER A 19 -2.93 2.94 -29.49
C SER A 19 -2.08 3.24 -28.26
N MET A 20 -0.83 3.69 -28.46
CA MET A 20 0.07 4.10 -27.37
C MET A 20 -0.42 5.37 -26.67
N VAL A 21 -0.95 6.33 -27.45
CA VAL A 21 -1.54 7.56 -26.91
C VAL A 21 -2.79 7.25 -26.11
N ALA A 22 -3.69 6.40 -26.61
CA ALA A 22 -4.89 5.97 -25.88
C ALA A 22 -4.53 5.24 -24.57
N PHE A 23 -3.54 4.36 -24.61
CA PHE A 23 -3.02 3.68 -23.42
C PHE A 23 -2.47 4.68 -22.38
N GLY A 24 -1.64 5.62 -22.82
CA GLY A 24 -1.10 6.68 -21.97
C GLY A 24 -2.18 7.60 -21.40
N ALA A 25 -3.19 7.95 -22.21
CA ALA A 25 -4.33 8.76 -21.79
C ALA A 25 -5.14 8.08 -20.69
N SER A 26 -5.37 6.76 -20.77
CA SER A 26 -6.07 6.02 -19.72
C SER A 26 -5.27 5.95 -18.41
N ILE A 27 -3.94 5.81 -18.49
CA ILE A 27 -3.07 5.89 -17.30
C ILE A 27 -3.13 7.29 -16.69
N MET A 28 -3.04 8.33 -17.52
CA MET A 28 -3.10 9.72 -17.08
C MET A 28 -4.45 10.02 -16.42
N GLY A 29 -5.56 9.62 -17.05
CA GLY A 29 -6.90 9.73 -16.48
C GLY A 29 -7.00 9.05 -15.12
N PHE A 30 -6.50 7.82 -15.00
CA PHE A 30 -6.49 7.10 -13.73
C PHE A 30 -5.70 7.85 -12.66
N ARG A 31 -4.52 8.37 -13.01
CA ARG A 31 -3.68 9.15 -12.08
C ARG A 31 -4.37 10.44 -11.64
N ILE A 32 -5.01 11.17 -12.54
CA ILE A 32 -5.76 12.40 -12.24
C ILE A 32 -6.90 12.08 -11.27
N ILE A 33 -7.73 11.09 -11.59
CA ILE A 33 -8.85 10.66 -10.75
C ILE A 33 -8.36 10.25 -9.37
N ASN A 34 -7.31 9.43 -9.29
CA ASN A 34 -6.75 8.98 -8.01
C ASN A 34 -6.15 10.14 -7.21
N TYR A 35 -5.48 11.09 -7.88
CA TYR A 35 -4.93 12.28 -7.26
C TYR A 35 -6.03 13.11 -6.61
N PHE A 36 -7.09 13.45 -7.34
CA PHE A 36 -8.21 14.20 -6.78
C PHE A 36 -8.87 13.43 -5.65
N ALA A 37 -9.17 12.14 -5.84
CA ALA A 37 -9.80 11.32 -4.81
C ALA A 37 -9.00 11.28 -3.50
N ARG A 38 -7.66 11.16 -3.58
CA ARG A 38 -6.75 11.16 -2.43
C ARG A 38 -6.49 12.54 -1.81
N ASN A 39 -6.93 13.61 -2.47
CA ASN A 39 -6.83 14.95 -1.92
C ASN A 39 -8.20 15.50 -1.49
N THR A 40 -9.30 14.81 -1.82
CA THR A 40 -10.64 15.21 -1.42
C THR A 40 -10.80 15.22 0.10
N ASP A 41 -10.21 14.26 0.81
CA ASP A 41 -10.14 14.29 2.29
C ASP A 41 -9.46 15.56 2.81
N ASN A 42 -8.30 15.91 2.27
CA ASN A 42 -7.57 17.12 2.65
C ASN A 42 -8.39 18.40 2.35
N ILE A 43 -9.05 18.45 1.19
CA ILE A 43 -9.91 19.58 0.81
C ILE A 43 -11.11 19.70 1.74
N LEU A 44 -11.78 18.58 2.04
CA LEU A 44 -12.95 18.55 2.92
C LEU A 44 -12.57 18.94 4.35
N ILE A 45 -11.48 18.37 4.89
CA ILE A 45 -11.00 18.69 6.23
C ILE A 45 -10.59 20.17 6.29
N GLY A 46 -9.81 20.67 5.33
CA GLY A 46 -9.40 22.07 5.29
C GLY A 46 -10.58 23.04 5.22
N ARG A 47 -11.61 22.71 4.44
CA ARG A 47 -12.81 23.55 4.28
C ARG A 47 -13.74 23.54 5.49
N PHE A 48 -13.99 22.36 6.07
CA PHE A 48 -15.01 22.20 7.13
C PHE A 48 -14.44 22.23 8.55
N GLN A 49 -13.17 21.85 8.74
CA GLN A 49 -12.53 21.74 10.06
C GLN A 49 -11.37 22.74 10.25
N GLY A 50 -11.00 23.46 9.19
CA GLY A 50 -9.96 24.49 9.22
C GLY A 50 -8.53 23.97 9.07
N ALA A 51 -7.59 24.91 8.99
CA ALA A 51 -6.19 24.61 8.66
C ALA A 51 -5.44 23.82 9.75
N GLN A 52 -5.76 24.04 11.03
CA GLN A 52 -5.12 23.32 12.13
C GLN A 52 -5.46 21.82 12.07
N ALA A 53 -6.75 21.49 11.95
CA ALA A 53 -7.23 20.12 11.85
C ALA A 53 -6.66 19.40 10.62
N LEU A 54 -6.57 20.10 9.47
CA LEU A 54 -5.90 19.60 8.27
C LEU A 54 -4.42 19.30 8.50
N GLY A 55 -3.71 20.18 9.22
CA GLY A 55 -2.31 19.98 9.56
C GLY A 55 -2.09 18.69 10.36
N VAL A 56 -2.89 18.47 11.40
CA VAL A 56 -2.83 17.26 12.23
C VAL A 56 -3.11 16.00 11.40
N TYR A 57 -4.15 16.03 10.56
CA TYR A 57 -4.50 14.93 9.66
C TYR A 57 -3.38 14.62 8.65
N SER A 58 -2.83 15.66 8.02
CA SER A 58 -1.78 15.53 7.00
C SER A 58 -0.52 14.87 7.55
N ILE A 59 -0.16 15.17 8.81
CA ILE A 59 0.98 14.54 9.47
C ILE A 59 0.73 13.08 9.79
N ALA A 60 -0.45 12.73 10.33
CA ALA A 60 -0.84 11.34 10.55
C ALA A 60 -0.76 10.52 9.24
N TYR A 61 -1.33 11.08 8.17
CA TYR A 61 -1.37 10.47 6.85
C TYR A 61 0.03 10.29 6.24
N ARG A 62 0.89 11.32 6.35
CA ARG A 62 2.27 11.26 5.85
C ARG A 62 3.12 10.23 6.59
N LEU A 63 2.97 10.15 7.92
CA LEU A 63 3.69 9.17 8.74
C LEU A 63 3.33 7.73 8.34
N LEU A 64 2.06 7.47 8.00
CA LEU A 64 1.59 6.17 7.49
C LEU A 64 2.11 5.85 6.08
N LEU A 65 2.01 6.81 5.15
CA LEU A 65 2.24 6.52 3.74
C LEU A 65 3.70 6.56 3.30
N MET A 66 4.54 7.34 3.98
CA MET A 66 5.92 7.54 3.56
C MET A 66 6.70 6.21 3.43
N PRO A 67 6.66 5.28 4.41
CA PRO A 67 7.37 4.00 4.28
C PRO A 67 6.84 3.15 3.11
N ILE A 68 5.52 3.13 2.91
CA ILE A 68 4.86 2.36 1.86
C ILE A 68 5.35 2.81 0.47
N GLN A 69 5.46 4.12 0.26
CA GLN A 69 5.92 4.68 -1.01
C GLN A 69 7.38 4.32 -1.32
N GLN A 70 8.26 4.36 -0.31
CA GLN A 70 9.68 4.02 -0.47
C GLN A 70 9.89 2.56 -0.89
N ILE A 71 9.01 1.66 -0.46
CA ILE A 71 9.05 0.24 -0.81
C ILE A 71 8.42 -0.01 -2.19
N ASN A 72 7.28 0.63 -2.47
CA ASN A 72 6.50 0.33 -3.66
C ASN A 72 7.18 0.75 -4.96
N ILE A 73 7.88 1.89 -4.98
CA ILE A 73 8.53 2.43 -6.20
C ILE A 73 9.56 1.46 -6.81
N PRO A 74 10.61 1.01 -6.09
CA PRO A 74 11.63 0.16 -6.67
C PRO A 74 11.08 -1.20 -7.09
N ILE A 75 10.12 -1.76 -6.35
CA ILE A 75 9.51 -3.04 -6.69
C ILE A 75 8.64 -2.90 -7.94
N THR A 76 7.88 -1.82 -8.06
CA THR A 76 7.05 -1.53 -9.25
C THR A 76 7.87 -1.45 -10.52
N ASN A 77 9.03 -0.78 -10.47
CA ASN A 77 9.93 -0.63 -11.61
C ASN A 77 10.52 -1.96 -12.12
N VAL A 78 10.55 -3.00 -11.27
CA VAL A 78 10.98 -4.35 -11.65
C VAL A 78 9.78 -5.25 -11.99
N ALA A 79 8.69 -5.12 -11.25
CA ALA A 79 7.51 -5.97 -11.39
C ALA A 79 6.81 -5.77 -12.74
N ILE A 80 6.55 -4.53 -13.15
CA ILE A 80 5.81 -4.24 -14.39
C ILE A 80 6.53 -4.82 -15.62
N PRO A 81 7.83 -4.54 -15.88
CA PRO A 81 8.49 -5.06 -17.08
C PRO A 81 8.58 -6.59 -17.11
N VAL A 82 8.78 -7.23 -15.95
CA VAL A 82 8.83 -8.70 -15.86
C VAL A 82 7.47 -9.31 -16.11
N LEU A 83 6.40 -8.76 -15.52
CA LEU A 83 5.04 -9.23 -15.73
C LEU A 83 4.60 -9.04 -17.20
N SER A 84 4.91 -7.91 -17.84
CA SER A 84 4.62 -7.69 -19.26
C SER A 84 5.30 -8.71 -20.17
N ARG A 85 6.55 -9.10 -19.88
CA ARG A 85 7.24 -10.17 -20.65
C ARG A 85 6.61 -11.55 -20.44
N LEU A 86 5.87 -11.74 -19.34
CA LEU A 86 5.21 -12.99 -18.99
C LEU A 86 3.73 -13.02 -19.37
N GLN A 87 3.18 -11.95 -19.98
CA GLN A 87 1.75 -11.81 -20.27
C GLN A 87 1.19 -13.00 -21.08
N ASP A 88 1.98 -13.54 -22.01
CA ASP A 88 1.58 -14.66 -22.89
C ASP A 88 1.75 -16.05 -22.22
N ASN A 89 2.23 -16.09 -20.96
CA ASN A 89 2.38 -17.33 -20.20
C ASN A 89 1.65 -17.24 -18.85
N PRO A 90 0.34 -17.58 -18.81
CA PRO A 90 -0.51 -17.44 -17.63
C PRO A 90 0.07 -18.07 -16.35
N LYS A 91 0.67 -19.26 -16.46
CA LYS A 91 1.25 -19.98 -15.31
C LYS A 91 2.44 -19.23 -14.72
N LYS A 92 3.37 -18.78 -15.58
CA LYS A 92 4.56 -18.01 -15.14
C LYS A 92 4.16 -16.62 -14.62
N PHE A 93 3.20 -15.96 -15.27
CA PHE A 93 2.65 -14.68 -14.85
C PHE A 93 2.10 -14.75 -13.42
N THR A 94 1.15 -15.66 -13.18
CA THR A 94 0.49 -15.81 -11.88
C THR A 94 1.48 -16.17 -10.77
N ASN A 95 2.44 -17.05 -11.06
CA ASN A 95 3.50 -17.41 -10.10
C ASN A 95 4.38 -16.21 -9.73
N TYR A 96 4.83 -15.42 -10.71
CA TYR A 96 5.64 -14.23 -10.44
C TYR A 96 4.83 -13.16 -9.71
N TYR A 97 3.58 -12.93 -10.12
CA TYR A 97 2.67 -11.99 -9.47
C TYR A 97 2.50 -12.31 -7.99
N TYR A 98 2.17 -13.56 -7.62
CA TYR A 98 1.97 -13.92 -6.23
C TYR A 98 3.26 -13.90 -5.40
N LYS A 99 4.42 -14.17 -5.99
CA LYS A 99 5.72 -13.99 -5.31
C LYS A 99 5.99 -12.51 -5.01
N ALA A 100 5.71 -11.63 -5.96
CA ALA A 100 5.90 -10.19 -5.78
C ALA A 100 4.87 -9.62 -4.77
N LEU A 101 3.63 -10.09 -4.82
CA LEU A 101 2.57 -9.81 -3.85
C LEU A 101 3.00 -10.20 -2.43
N LEU A 102 3.47 -11.44 -2.27
CA LEU A 102 3.96 -11.96 -1.00
C LEU A 102 5.13 -11.12 -0.48
N LEU A 103 6.08 -10.77 -1.35
CA LEU A 103 7.23 -9.93 -0.99
C LEU A 103 6.79 -8.55 -0.49
N ILE A 104 5.86 -7.87 -1.18
CA ILE A 104 5.35 -6.57 -0.71
C ILE A 104 4.63 -6.72 0.61
N ALA A 105 3.70 -7.68 0.72
CA ALA A 105 2.94 -7.88 1.94
C ALA A 105 3.87 -8.18 3.13
N SER A 106 4.93 -8.97 2.91
CA SER A 106 5.93 -9.33 3.91
C SER A 106 6.76 -8.17 4.46
N ILE A 107 6.80 -7.04 3.75
CA ILE A 107 7.57 -5.87 4.14
C ILE A 107 6.61 -4.77 4.62
N SER A 108 5.60 -4.45 3.82
CA SER A 108 4.73 -3.30 4.07
C SER A 108 3.75 -3.53 5.22
N MET A 109 3.17 -4.74 5.37
CA MET A 109 2.24 -5.03 6.47
C MET A 109 2.89 -4.96 7.86
N PRO A 110 4.05 -5.59 8.12
CA PRO A 110 4.70 -5.47 9.43
C PRO A 110 5.14 -4.05 9.74
N ILE A 111 5.54 -3.25 8.75
CA ILE A 111 5.87 -1.84 8.98
C ILE A 111 4.66 -1.08 9.49
N ILE A 112 3.50 -1.21 8.84
CA ILE A 112 2.28 -0.53 9.30
C ILE A 112 1.83 -1.08 10.65
N GLY A 113 1.93 -2.40 10.85
CA GLY A 113 1.61 -3.03 12.12
C GLY A 113 2.46 -2.52 13.27
N PHE A 114 3.77 -2.38 13.07
CA PHE A 114 4.68 -1.81 14.07
C PHE A 114 4.35 -0.34 14.34
N LEU A 115 4.21 0.47 13.28
CA LEU A 115 3.88 1.88 13.43
C LEU A 115 2.55 2.07 14.15
N PHE A 116 1.55 1.20 13.92
CA PHE A 116 0.28 1.22 14.63
C PHE A 116 0.41 0.88 16.11
N ALA A 117 1.20 -0.14 16.44
CA ALA A 117 1.39 -0.59 17.82
C ALA A 117 2.15 0.46 18.66
N ASP A 118 3.12 1.15 18.05
CA ASP A 118 4.06 2.04 18.74
C ASP A 118 3.90 3.53 18.38
N VAL A 119 2.78 3.91 17.76
CA VAL A 119 2.54 5.29 17.28
C VAL A 119 2.69 6.33 18.39
N ASP A 120 2.28 6.03 19.62
CA ASP A 120 2.35 6.96 20.75
C ASP A 120 3.79 7.38 21.05
N ASN A 121 4.71 6.42 21.10
CA ASN A 121 6.13 6.68 21.34
C ASN A 121 6.78 7.31 20.12
N LEU A 122 6.46 6.83 18.92
CA LEU A 122 6.99 7.36 17.66
C LEU A 122 6.64 8.84 17.46
N VAL A 123 5.38 9.22 17.69
CA VAL A 123 4.96 10.62 17.57
C VAL A 123 5.64 11.48 18.64
N ARG A 124 5.70 11.01 19.90
CA ARG A 124 6.38 11.76 20.98
C ARG A 124 7.86 11.96 20.73
N LEU A 125 8.56 10.95 20.19
CA LEU A 125 10.01 11.01 19.93
C LEU A 125 10.32 11.85 18.68
N PHE A 126 9.67 11.58 17.55
CA PHE A 126 10.05 12.17 16.26
C PHE A 126 9.36 13.50 15.96
N LEU A 127 8.11 13.67 16.40
CA LEU A 127 7.29 14.85 16.09
C LEU A 127 7.15 15.78 17.31
N GLY A 128 7.12 15.21 18.52
CA GLY A 128 6.98 15.93 19.78
C GLY A 128 5.53 16.16 20.21
N ILE A 129 5.37 16.80 21.39
CA ILE A 129 4.09 16.96 22.09
C ILE A 129 3.01 17.67 21.25
N LYS A 130 3.42 18.53 20.32
CA LYS A 130 2.53 19.35 19.48
C LYS A 130 1.66 18.52 18.53
N TRP A 131 2.04 17.27 18.25
CA TRP A 131 1.38 16.41 17.29
C TRP A 131 0.66 15.23 17.92
N ILE A 132 0.45 15.24 19.24
CA ILE A 132 -0.24 14.16 19.96
C ILE A 132 -1.63 13.89 19.38
N GLU A 133 -2.35 14.93 18.97
CA GLU A 133 -3.68 14.77 18.35
C GLU A 133 -3.65 13.92 17.06
N SER A 134 -2.50 13.86 16.38
CA SER A 134 -2.32 13.04 15.18
C SER A 134 -2.29 11.55 15.48
N ILE A 135 -2.00 11.14 16.73
CA ILE A 135 -1.94 9.73 17.14
C ILE A 135 -3.29 9.05 16.93
N ASN A 136 -4.38 9.68 17.37
CA ASN A 136 -5.72 9.09 17.24
C ASN A 136 -6.12 8.97 15.77
N ILE A 137 -5.83 9.99 14.96
CA ILE A 137 -6.09 9.98 13.52
C ILE A 137 -5.26 8.90 12.82
N PHE A 138 -3.99 8.74 13.21
CA PHE A 138 -3.11 7.69 12.71
C PHE A 138 -3.70 6.31 13.00
N LYS A 139 -4.13 6.05 14.24
CA LYS A 139 -4.76 4.79 14.62
C LYS A 139 -6.01 4.52 13.80
N LEU A 140 -6.82 5.55 13.54
CA LEU A 140 -8.01 5.45 12.71
C LEU A 140 -7.71 5.20 11.24
N LEU A 141 -6.60 5.69 10.69
CA LEU A 141 -6.19 5.51 9.28
C LEU A 141 -5.38 4.22 9.05
N ALA A 142 -4.75 3.66 10.08
CA ALA A 142 -3.88 2.51 9.96
C ALA A 142 -4.54 1.27 9.32
N PRO A 143 -5.81 0.92 9.60
CA PRO A 143 -6.49 -0.18 8.92
C PRO A 143 -6.58 0.03 7.41
N ALA A 144 -6.94 1.25 6.96
CA ALA A 144 -6.94 1.61 5.55
C ALA A 144 -5.55 1.43 4.93
N ALA A 145 -4.51 1.94 5.61
CA ALA A 145 -3.13 1.82 5.13
C ALA A 145 -2.68 0.36 5.03
N PHE A 146 -3.03 -0.47 6.02
CA PHE A 146 -2.69 -1.88 6.10
C PHE A 146 -3.22 -2.65 4.89
N VAL A 147 -4.52 -2.48 4.57
CA VAL A 147 -5.14 -3.11 3.39
C VAL A 147 -4.66 -2.45 2.09
N GLY A 148 -4.41 -1.14 2.12
CA GLY A 148 -3.91 -0.34 1.00
C GLY A 148 -2.51 -0.73 0.52
N THR A 149 -1.70 -1.43 1.33
CA THR A 149 -0.36 -1.93 0.94
C THR A 149 -0.40 -2.76 -0.35
N ILE A 150 -1.52 -3.42 -0.60
CA ILE A 150 -1.67 -4.42 -1.65
C ILE A 150 -2.18 -3.80 -2.95
N LYS A 151 -2.70 -2.56 -2.92
CA LYS A 151 -3.24 -1.86 -4.09
C LYS A 151 -2.23 -1.71 -5.23
N VAL A 152 -0.94 -1.60 -4.91
CA VAL A 152 0.11 -1.48 -5.93
C VAL A 152 0.15 -2.70 -6.86
N CYS A 153 -0.16 -3.89 -6.34
CA CYS A 153 -0.20 -5.13 -7.13
C CYS A 153 -1.34 -5.13 -8.15
N LEU A 154 -2.50 -4.56 -7.80
CA LEU A 154 -3.60 -4.36 -8.76
C LEU A 154 -3.17 -3.50 -9.95
N GLY A 155 -2.44 -2.41 -9.65
CA GLY A 155 -1.88 -1.55 -10.68
C GLY A 155 -0.93 -2.30 -11.61
N TRP A 156 -0.09 -3.19 -11.07
CA TRP A 156 0.78 -4.02 -11.90
C TRP A 156 0.00 -4.93 -12.82
N ALA A 157 -1.02 -5.63 -12.31
CA ALA A 157 -1.85 -6.53 -13.10
C ALA A 157 -2.49 -5.82 -14.29
N PHE A 158 -3.16 -4.68 -14.04
CA PHE A 158 -3.81 -3.91 -15.10
C PHE A 158 -2.83 -3.39 -16.14
N ILE A 159 -1.70 -2.82 -15.70
CA ILE A 159 -0.71 -2.24 -16.61
C ILE A 159 -0.03 -3.35 -17.42
N SER A 160 0.39 -4.44 -16.79
CA SER A 160 1.16 -5.49 -17.46
C SER A 160 0.36 -6.29 -18.48
N LEU A 161 -0.97 -6.38 -18.30
CA LEU A 161 -1.89 -7.09 -19.20
C LEU A 161 -2.57 -6.16 -20.22
N GLY A 162 -2.22 -4.86 -20.25
CA GLY A 162 -2.82 -3.90 -21.17
C GLY A 162 -4.24 -3.44 -20.81
N HIS A 163 -4.76 -3.81 -19.64
CA HIS A 163 -6.13 -3.51 -19.19
C HIS A 163 -6.28 -2.13 -18.53
N VAL A 164 -5.56 -1.11 -19.01
CA VAL A 164 -5.56 0.24 -18.40
C VAL A 164 -6.91 0.95 -18.47
N ASN A 165 -7.75 0.66 -19.47
CA ASN A 165 -9.12 1.19 -19.53
C ASN A 165 -9.98 0.65 -18.39
N ARG A 166 -9.78 -0.61 -17.99
CA ARG A 166 -10.46 -1.21 -16.83
C ARG A 166 -9.92 -0.63 -15.54
N GLN A 167 -8.62 -0.34 -15.46
CA GLN A 167 -8.02 0.36 -14.33
C GLN A 167 -8.63 1.76 -14.15
N LEU A 168 -8.82 2.50 -15.25
CA LEU A 168 -9.47 3.81 -15.23
C LEU A 168 -10.89 3.73 -14.66
N TRP A 169 -11.71 2.80 -15.18
CA TRP A 169 -13.07 2.57 -14.68
C TRP A 169 -13.11 2.15 -13.22
N GLN A 170 -12.26 1.20 -12.83
CA GLN A 170 -12.12 0.78 -11.44
C GLN A 170 -11.68 1.94 -10.54
N GLY A 171 -10.77 2.79 -11.01
CA GLY A 171 -10.35 4.02 -10.34
C GLY A 171 -11.48 5.02 -10.15
N LEU A 172 -12.32 5.24 -11.17
CA LEU A 172 -13.50 6.09 -11.09
C LEU A 172 -14.47 5.60 -10.02
N VAL A 173 -14.88 4.34 -10.09
CA VAL A 173 -15.84 3.76 -9.12
C VAL A 173 -15.26 3.80 -7.70
N SER A 174 -14.00 3.39 -7.55
CA SER A 174 -13.31 3.44 -6.24
C SER A 174 -13.27 4.86 -5.68
N SER A 175 -12.97 5.85 -6.53
CA SER A 175 -12.90 7.24 -6.13
C SER A 175 -14.26 7.79 -5.70
N LEU A 176 -15.33 7.47 -6.43
CA LEU A 176 -16.68 7.88 -6.07
C LEU A 176 -17.11 7.30 -4.72
N VAL A 177 -16.83 6.01 -4.47
CA VAL A 177 -17.15 5.35 -3.19
C VAL A 177 -16.36 5.97 -2.05
N THR A 178 -15.05 6.18 -2.22
CA THR A 178 -14.20 6.80 -1.19
C THR A 178 -14.61 8.24 -0.92
N VAL A 179 -14.88 9.04 -1.97
CA VAL A 179 -15.32 10.43 -1.82
C VAL A 179 -16.67 10.51 -1.13
N ALA A 180 -17.64 9.66 -1.49
CA ALA A 180 -18.92 9.56 -0.80
C ALA A 180 -18.71 9.22 0.70
N GLY A 181 -17.80 8.28 0.99
CA GLY A 181 -17.39 7.97 2.35
C GLY A 181 -16.84 9.19 3.10
N PHE A 182 -15.99 10.00 2.48
CA PHE A 182 -15.48 11.23 3.09
C PHE A 182 -16.55 12.29 3.33
N PHE A 183 -17.49 12.46 2.39
CA PHE A 183 -18.63 13.36 2.57
C PHE A 183 -19.52 12.92 3.73
N VAL A 184 -19.71 11.62 3.94
CA VAL A 184 -20.41 11.12 5.12
C VAL A 184 -19.56 11.38 6.36
N GLY A 185 -18.29 10.97 6.36
CA GLY A 185 -17.37 11.07 7.49
C GLY A 185 -17.13 12.50 8.00
N VAL A 186 -17.12 13.51 7.12
CA VAL A 186 -16.81 14.90 7.51
C VAL A 186 -17.82 15.49 8.49
N HIS A 187 -19.03 14.94 8.58
CA HIS A 187 -20.04 15.35 9.56
C HIS A 187 -19.61 15.08 11.01
N TRP A 188 -18.71 14.10 11.22
CA TRP A 188 -18.11 13.80 12.53
C TRP A 188 -16.66 14.33 12.64
N GLY A 189 -16.30 15.31 11.81
CA GLY A 189 -14.99 15.92 11.80
C GLY A 189 -13.88 14.99 11.29
N VAL A 190 -12.64 15.28 11.70
CA VAL A 190 -11.44 14.60 11.18
C VAL A 190 -11.44 13.10 11.50
N SER A 191 -11.84 12.74 12.72
CA SER A 191 -11.97 11.33 13.13
C SER A 191 -13.02 10.58 12.31
N GLY A 192 -14.11 11.25 11.94
CA GLY A 192 -15.13 10.69 11.06
C GLY A 192 -14.60 10.40 9.65
N VAL A 193 -13.84 11.33 9.07
CA VAL A 193 -13.19 11.13 7.75
C VAL A 193 -12.21 9.96 7.80
N ALA A 194 -11.35 9.90 8.83
CA ALA A 194 -10.38 8.81 9.00
C ALA A 194 -11.06 7.45 9.18
N THR A 195 -12.13 7.39 9.98
CA THR A 195 -12.91 6.16 10.19
C THR A 195 -13.62 5.72 8.92
N ALA A 196 -14.26 6.66 8.20
CA ALA A 196 -14.90 6.38 6.93
C ALA A 196 -13.90 5.85 5.90
N TYR A 197 -12.66 6.36 5.89
CA TYR A 197 -11.60 5.83 5.04
C TYR A 197 -11.28 4.38 5.38
N SER A 198 -11.10 4.07 6.65
CA SER A 198 -10.79 2.70 7.12
C SER A 198 -11.89 1.68 6.89
N ILE A 199 -13.14 2.12 6.80
CA ILE A 199 -14.26 1.24 6.42
C ILE A 199 -14.35 1.08 4.90
N THR A 200 -14.22 2.16 4.14
CA THR A 200 -14.40 2.13 2.69
C THR A 200 -13.24 1.47 1.96
N GLU A 201 -12.00 1.66 2.44
CA GLU A 201 -10.79 1.17 1.76
C GLU A 201 -10.77 -0.38 1.62
N PRO A 202 -11.06 -1.19 2.65
CA PRO A 202 -11.18 -2.64 2.49
C PRO A 202 -12.25 -3.07 1.47
N ILE A 203 -13.42 -2.42 1.50
CA ILE A 203 -14.52 -2.71 0.56
C ILE A 203 -14.06 -2.43 -0.87
N VAL A 204 -13.45 -1.27 -1.09
CA VAL A 204 -12.91 -0.86 -2.39
C VAL A 204 -11.82 -1.81 -2.86
N VAL A 205 -10.89 -2.21 -1.99
CA VAL A 205 -9.81 -3.14 -2.36
C VAL A 205 -10.36 -4.52 -2.73
N LEU A 206 -11.31 -5.06 -1.96
CA LEU A 206 -11.93 -6.34 -2.26
C LEU A 206 -12.71 -6.30 -3.59
N ALA A 207 -13.52 -5.25 -3.81
CA ALA A 207 -14.22 -5.05 -5.09
C ALA A 207 -13.25 -4.87 -6.27
N SER A 208 -12.11 -4.22 -6.03
CA SER A 208 -11.09 -4.03 -7.07
C SER A 208 -10.36 -5.33 -7.39
N LEU A 209 -10.12 -6.19 -6.40
CA LEU A 209 -9.55 -7.52 -6.58
C LEU A 209 -10.48 -8.43 -7.37
N THR A 210 -11.77 -8.47 -7.02
CA THR A 210 -12.76 -9.28 -7.75
C THR A 210 -12.85 -8.82 -9.20
N TYR A 211 -12.98 -7.50 -9.43
CA TYR A 211 -13.06 -6.94 -10.76
C TYR A 211 -11.78 -7.19 -11.58
N CYS A 212 -10.60 -6.98 -10.99
CA CYS A 212 -9.33 -7.25 -11.65
C CYS A 212 -9.22 -8.74 -12.03
N TYR A 213 -9.51 -9.66 -11.10
CA TYR A 213 -9.25 -11.08 -11.31
C TYR A 213 -10.19 -11.76 -12.31
N GLN A 214 -11.40 -11.23 -12.54
CA GLN A 214 -12.36 -11.79 -13.50
C GLN A 214 -11.82 -12.03 -14.93
N GLN A 215 -10.85 -11.23 -15.40
CA GLN A 215 -10.28 -11.38 -16.76
C GLN A 215 -8.78 -11.64 -16.74
N THR A 216 -8.27 -12.22 -15.67
CA THR A 216 -6.84 -12.47 -15.52
C THR A 216 -6.62 -13.89 -15.02
N PRO A 217 -5.41 -14.47 -15.16
CA PRO A 217 -5.14 -15.83 -14.69
C PRO A 217 -4.99 -15.94 -13.16
N MET A 218 -5.41 -14.92 -12.41
CA MET A 218 -5.32 -14.81 -10.96
C MET A 218 -6.67 -15.13 -10.30
N SER A 219 -6.65 -15.40 -9.00
CA SER A 219 -7.83 -15.80 -8.23
C SER A 219 -7.77 -15.25 -6.81
N LEU A 220 -8.94 -15.02 -6.21
CA LEU A 220 -9.03 -14.54 -4.82
C LEU A 220 -8.41 -15.53 -3.83
N GLY A 221 -8.62 -16.83 -4.07
CA GLY A 221 -8.00 -17.89 -3.25
C GLY A 221 -6.48 -17.83 -3.28
N GLY A 222 -5.88 -17.57 -4.45
CA GLY A 222 -4.44 -17.36 -4.58
C GLY A 222 -3.97 -16.11 -3.83
N PHE A 223 -4.71 -15.01 -3.92
CA PHE A 223 -4.42 -13.79 -3.17
C PHE A 223 -4.42 -14.01 -1.65
N PHE A 224 -5.50 -14.58 -1.10
CA PHE A 224 -5.61 -14.82 0.35
C PHE A 224 -4.58 -15.84 0.83
N LYS A 225 -4.25 -16.87 0.03
CA LYS A 225 -3.21 -17.85 0.36
C LYS A 225 -1.85 -17.19 0.59
N HIS A 226 -1.49 -16.17 -0.18
CA HIS A 226 -0.18 -15.51 -0.07
C HIS A 226 -0.18 -14.36 0.93
N THR A 227 -1.30 -13.65 1.10
CA THR A 227 -1.37 -12.48 1.99
C THR A 227 -1.68 -12.85 3.45
N ARG A 228 -2.30 -14.00 3.72
CA ARG A 228 -2.67 -14.41 5.08
C ARG A 228 -1.48 -14.51 6.03
N PHE A 229 -0.33 -15.01 5.58
CA PHE A 229 0.82 -15.21 6.49
C PHE A 229 1.42 -13.87 6.94
N PRO A 230 1.78 -12.93 6.03
CA PRO A 230 2.18 -11.60 6.46
C PRO A 230 1.11 -10.87 7.29
N ALA A 231 -0.16 -11.00 6.92
CA ALA A 231 -1.25 -10.29 7.59
C ALA A 231 -1.46 -10.77 9.03
N ILE A 232 -1.62 -12.08 9.24
CA ILE A 232 -1.82 -12.68 10.57
C ILE A 232 -0.60 -12.42 11.45
N SER A 233 0.61 -12.55 10.89
CA SER A 233 1.85 -12.33 11.65
C SER A 233 2.00 -10.87 12.05
N ALA A 234 1.69 -9.92 11.16
CA ALA A 234 1.77 -8.49 11.46
C ALA A 234 0.73 -8.08 12.52
N ILE A 235 -0.52 -8.52 12.37
CA ILE A 235 -1.60 -8.24 13.33
C ILE A 235 -1.27 -8.87 14.69
N GLY A 236 -0.86 -10.13 14.71
CA GLY A 236 -0.51 -10.85 15.94
C GLY A 236 0.69 -10.23 16.66
N ALA A 237 1.73 -9.83 15.94
CA ALA A 237 2.88 -9.13 16.52
C ALA A 237 2.49 -7.75 17.07
N SER A 238 1.62 -7.00 16.37
CA SER A 238 1.11 -5.71 16.84
C SER A 238 0.32 -5.86 18.13
N SER A 239 -0.62 -6.80 18.17
CA SER A 239 -1.40 -7.09 19.37
C SER A 239 -0.52 -7.57 20.53
N GLY A 240 0.50 -8.39 20.25
CA GLY A 240 1.45 -8.86 21.24
C GLY A 240 2.20 -7.73 21.94
N ILE A 241 2.75 -6.78 21.17
CA ILE A 241 3.42 -5.60 21.74
C ILE A 241 2.47 -4.70 22.49
N MET A 242 1.30 -4.40 21.92
CA MET A 242 0.32 -3.56 22.62
C MET A 242 -0.06 -4.17 23.97
N GLY A 243 -0.18 -5.50 24.05
CA GLY A 243 -0.36 -6.22 25.31
C GLY A 243 0.82 -6.07 26.26
N ILE A 244 2.05 -6.29 25.79
CA ILE A 244 3.28 -6.14 26.61
C ILE A 244 3.38 -4.71 27.18
N ASN A 245 3.19 -3.69 26.35
CA ASN A 245 3.29 -2.29 26.75
C ASN A 245 2.18 -1.87 27.71
N TYR A 246 1.00 -2.50 27.62
CA TYR A 246 -0.09 -2.28 28.57
C TYR A 246 0.24 -2.83 29.97
N PHE A 247 0.85 -4.02 30.06
CA PHE A 247 1.15 -4.67 31.35
C PHE A 247 2.47 -4.22 31.97
N PHE A 248 3.50 -4.04 31.16
CA PHE A 248 4.86 -3.76 31.60
C PHE A 248 5.26 -2.34 31.23
N ASN A 249 4.52 -1.34 31.70
CA ASN A 249 4.76 0.07 31.40
C ASN A 249 6.12 0.53 31.97
N PHE A 250 7.20 0.17 31.27
CA PHE A 250 8.57 0.40 31.70
C PHE A 250 8.87 1.89 31.54
N SER A 251 9.20 2.54 32.65
CA SER A 251 9.61 3.95 32.67
C SER A 251 11.06 4.12 32.18
N ILE A 252 11.35 3.67 30.95
CA ILE A 252 12.65 3.78 30.30
C ILE A 252 12.65 4.98 29.34
N ASN A 253 13.83 5.48 28.96
CA ASN A 253 14.00 6.44 27.88
C ASN A 253 13.22 6.05 26.60
N LEU A 254 12.44 6.99 26.05
CA LEU A 254 11.58 6.80 24.87
C LEU A 254 12.30 6.09 23.70
N GLY A 255 13.53 6.50 23.39
CA GLY A 255 14.29 5.91 22.29
C GLY A 255 14.67 4.45 22.51
N LEU A 256 14.97 4.06 23.76
CA LEU A 256 15.28 2.66 24.10
C LEU A 256 14.01 1.81 24.09
N ASN A 257 12.87 2.38 24.52
CA ASN A 257 11.58 1.70 24.46
C ASN A 257 11.21 1.32 23.02
N ILE A 258 11.25 2.28 22.09
CA ILE A 258 10.97 2.05 20.66
C ILE A 258 11.92 1.00 20.06
N PHE A 259 13.20 1.02 20.46
CA PHE A 259 14.18 0.05 19.98
C PHE A 259 13.86 -1.38 20.48
N LEU A 260 13.51 -1.53 21.77
CA LEU A 260 13.10 -2.81 22.33
C LEU A 260 11.80 -3.30 21.70
N ASP A 261 10.81 -2.42 21.52
CA ASP A 261 9.55 -2.72 20.85
C ASP A 261 9.81 -3.20 19.43
N LEU A 262 10.70 -2.54 18.68
CA LEU A 262 11.05 -2.99 17.33
C LEU A 262 11.68 -4.39 17.32
N LEU A 263 12.57 -4.69 18.29
CA LEU A 263 13.19 -6.01 18.41
C LEU A 263 12.17 -7.08 18.76
N ILE A 264 11.33 -6.83 19.77
CA ILE A 264 10.26 -7.74 20.19
C ILE A 264 9.29 -7.94 19.04
N TYR A 265 8.94 -6.89 18.31
CA TYR A 265 8.01 -6.93 17.18
C TYR A 265 8.54 -7.85 16.10
N SER A 266 9.80 -7.66 15.75
CA SER A 266 10.49 -8.44 14.72
C SER A 266 10.53 -9.92 15.12
N ILE A 267 10.86 -10.22 16.37
CA ILE A 267 10.89 -11.59 16.89
C ILE A 267 9.49 -12.21 16.84
N LEU A 268 8.47 -11.52 17.36
CA LEU A 268 7.08 -12.00 17.34
C LEU A 268 6.57 -12.21 15.93
N TYR A 269 6.85 -11.28 15.02
CA TYR A 269 6.45 -11.35 13.62
C TYR A 269 6.98 -12.62 12.94
N PHE A 270 8.30 -12.86 13.01
CA PHE A 270 8.89 -14.05 12.41
C PHE A 270 8.49 -15.33 13.13
N THR A 271 8.33 -15.30 14.45
CA THR A 271 7.91 -16.46 15.24
C THR A 271 6.49 -16.89 14.89
N ILE A 272 5.53 -15.96 14.89
CA ILE A 272 4.14 -16.22 14.50
C ILE A 272 4.10 -16.73 13.05
N TRP A 273 4.87 -16.13 12.14
CA TRP A 273 4.92 -16.59 10.76
C TRP A 273 5.39 -18.05 10.69
N VAL A 274 6.51 -18.39 11.34
CA VAL A 274 7.08 -19.74 11.31
C VAL A 274 6.16 -20.80 11.93
N ILE A 275 5.39 -20.44 12.96
CA ILE A 275 4.46 -21.34 13.66
C ILE A 275 3.26 -21.70 12.76
N ILE A 276 2.78 -20.79 11.92
CA ILE A 276 1.62 -21.06 11.06
C ILE A 276 1.96 -22.18 10.05
N PRO A 277 1.12 -23.21 9.89
CA PRO A 277 1.35 -24.29 8.92
C PRO A 277 1.57 -23.76 7.49
N GLY A 278 2.71 -24.12 6.89
CA GLY A 278 3.15 -23.62 5.58
C GLY A 278 3.88 -22.26 5.61
N GLY A 279 4.07 -21.68 6.80
CA GLY A 279 4.75 -20.39 6.99
C GLY A 279 6.24 -20.44 6.63
N LYS A 280 6.94 -21.52 7.00
CA LYS A 280 8.36 -21.73 6.65
C LYS A 280 8.59 -21.73 5.14
N GLU A 281 7.76 -22.43 4.38
CA GLU A 281 7.83 -22.47 2.91
C GLU A 281 7.60 -21.08 2.32
N SER A 282 6.60 -20.35 2.84
CA SER A 282 6.31 -18.97 2.43
C SER A 282 7.50 -18.02 2.68
N LEU A 283 8.15 -18.12 3.85
CA LEU A 283 9.36 -17.34 4.14
C LEU A 283 10.53 -17.69 3.22
N HIS A 284 10.72 -18.97 2.90
CA HIS A 284 11.71 -19.38 1.92
C HIS A 284 11.46 -18.74 0.55
N VAL A 285 10.19 -18.66 0.12
CA VAL A 285 9.81 -17.97 -1.12
C VAL A 285 10.16 -16.48 -1.07
N VAL A 286 9.89 -15.80 0.05
CA VAL A 286 10.26 -14.38 0.25
C VAL A 286 11.77 -14.18 0.11
N VAL A 287 12.57 -14.98 0.82
CA VAL A 287 14.04 -14.90 0.82
C VAL A 287 14.62 -15.24 -0.55
N ALA A 288 14.09 -16.25 -1.24
CA ALA A 288 14.53 -16.60 -2.59
C ALA A 288 14.22 -15.47 -3.60
N THR A 289 13.03 -14.87 -3.49
CA THR A 289 12.59 -13.79 -4.37
C THR A 289 13.46 -12.53 -4.16
N SER A 290 13.73 -12.13 -2.92
CA SER A 290 14.58 -10.96 -2.63
C SER A 290 16.01 -11.14 -3.14
N LYS A 291 16.61 -12.34 -2.99
CA LYS A 291 17.93 -12.67 -3.54
C LYS A 291 17.97 -12.56 -5.07
N SER A 292 16.92 -13.01 -5.76
CA SER A 292 16.84 -12.95 -7.22
C SER A 292 16.79 -11.51 -7.77
N ILE A 293 16.14 -10.59 -7.04
CA ILE A 293 16.07 -9.18 -7.42
C ILE A 293 17.44 -8.51 -7.24
N ARG A 294 18.17 -8.84 -6.17
CA ARG A 294 19.50 -8.28 -5.89
C ARG A 294 20.53 -8.66 -6.97
N ARG A 295 20.50 -9.90 -7.46
CA ARG A 295 21.44 -10.41 -8.50
C ARG A 295 21.23 -9.82 -9.90
N ARG A 296 20.07 -9.22 -10.21
CA ARG A 296 19.83 -8.56 -11.51
C ARG A 296 20.33 -7.11 -11.57
N LYS A 297 20.72 -6.54 -10.42
CA LYS A 297 21.28 -5.19 -10.32
C LYS A 297 22.81 -5.15 -10.33
N SER A 298 23.48 -6.29 -10.13
CA SER A 298 24.93 -6.48 -10.29
C SER A 298 25.24 -6.96 -11.70
#